data_AF-A0A7C7SY85-F1
#
_entry.id   AF-A0A7C7SY85-F1
#
_cell.length_a   1.000
_cell.length_b   1.000
_cell.length_c   1.000
_cell.angle_alpha   90.00
_cell.angle_beta   90.00
_cell.angle_gamma   90.00
#
_symmetry.space_group_name_H-M   'P 1'
#
loop_
_entity.id
_entity.type
_entity.pdbx_description
1 polymer ?
#
loop_
_entity_poly.entity_id
_entity_poly.type
_entity_poly.pdbx_seq_one_letter_code
_entity_poly.pdbx_strand_id
1 'polypeptide(L)'
;MLLEPISSPIGILFALFATCAFFFYLERATQWKLFQFLPPLVFIYVVPVVLSNVGLIVSKSPVYDEISSLVLPMMLVLLLIQLDVKTALRVMGPGIGVMLFGTIGVVVGAPLGFLVVRSFLAEDSWKAFGTLAGSWIGGTGNM
;
A
#
# COMPACT_ATOMS: atom_id res chain seq x y z
N MET A 1 -7.68 -28.57 -13.61
CA MET A 1 -8.78 -27.72 -14.13
C MET A 1 -8.77 -26.44 -13.31
N LEU A 2 -7.75 -25.60 -13.55
CA LEU A 2 -7.57 -24.35 -12.82
C LEU A 2 -8.47 -23.31 -13.50
N LEU A 3 -9.25 -22.59 -12.70
CA LEU A 3 -10.13 -21.51 -13.16
C LEU A 3 -9.34 -20.56 -14.06
N GLU A 4 -9.89 -20.20 -15.21
CA GLU A 4 -9.23 -19.24 -16.10
C GLU A 4 -9.05 -17.90 -15.35
N PRO A 5 -7.85 -17.31 -15.40
CA PRO A 5 -7.58 -16.06 -14.71
C PRO A 5 -8.46 -14.93 -15.26
N ILE A 6 -9.06 -14.15 -14.35
CA ILE A 6 -9.82 -12.96 -14.71
C ILE A 6 -8.86 -11.95 -15.32
N SER A 7 -8.91 -11.85 -16.64
CA SER A 7 -8.01 -11.00 -17.44
C SER A 7 -8.74 -9.79 -18.04
N SER A 8 -10.08 -9.81 -18.02
CA SER A 8 -10.91 -8.71 -18.49
C SER A 8 -10.76 -7.48 -17.58
N PRO A 9 -10.50 -6.28 -18.13
CA PRO A 9 -10.51 -5.01 -17.41
C PRO A 9 -11.67 -4.85 -16.43
N ILE A 10 -12.89 -5.12 -16.92
CA ILE A 10 -14.13 -4.98 -16.16
C ILE A 10 -14.21 -6.05 -15.07
N GLY A 11 -13.76 -7.27 -15.36
CA GLY A 11 -13.73 -8.36 -14.38
C GLY A 11 -12.79 -8.06 -13.21
N ILE A 12 -11.62 -7.48 -13.49
CA ILE A 12 -10.66 -7.04 -12.47
C ILE A 12 -11.29 -5.96 -11.59
N LEU A 13 -11.85 -4.91 -12.21
CA LEU A 13 -12.51 -3.82 -11.48
C LEU A 13 -13.66 -4.35 -10.62
N PHE A 14 -14.50 -5.22 -11.17
CA PHE A 14 -15.60 -5.82 -10.43
C PHE A 14 -15.09 -6.59 -9.21
N ALA A 15 -14.05 -7.41 -9.36
CA ALA A 15 -13.47 -8.15 -8.23
C ALA A 15 -12.93 -7.22 -7.14
N LEU A 16 -12.23 -6.15 -7.52
CA LEU A 16 -11.70 -5.16 -6.58
C LEU A 16 -12.83 -4.41 -5.86
N PHE A 17 -13.81 -3.88 -6.60
CA PHE A 17 -14.95 -3.18 -6.02
C PHE A 17 -15.84 -4.09 -5.17
N ALA A 18 -16.06 -5.33 -5.59
CA ALA A 18 -16.81 -6.32 -4.82
C ALA A 18 -16.10 -6.64 -3.50
N THR A 19 -14.77 -6.78 -3.51
CA THR A 19 -13.96 -6.99 -2.30
C THR A 19 -14.13 -5.80 -1.35
N CYS A 20 -14.00 -4.57 -1.85
CA CYS A 20 -14.22 -3.36 -1.06
C CYS A 20 -15.63 -3.33 -0.46
N ALA A 21 -16.66 -3.47 -1.30
CA ALA A 21 -18.05 -3.43 -0.88
C ALA A 21 -18.35 -4.50 0.17
N PHE A 22 -17.84 -5.72 -0.02
CA PHE A 22 -18.03 -6.83 0.90
C PHE A 22 -17.46 -6.53 2.28
N PHE A 23 -16.19 -6.12 2.40
CA PHE A 23 -15.56 -5.89 3.71
C PHE A 23 -16.10 -4.66 4.43
N PHE A 24 -16.42 -3.58 3.71
CA PHE A 24 -17.07 -2.42 4.33
C PHE A 24 -18.51 -2.73 4.76
N TYR A 25 -19.26 -3.51 3.98
CA TYR A 25 -20.59 -3.97 4.39
C TYR A 25 -20.50 -4.90 5.59
N LEU A 26 -19.57 -5.86 5.57
CA LEU A 26 -19.38 -6.84 6.63
C LEU A 26 -19.04 -6.17 7.96
N GLU A 27 -18.15 -5.18 7.95
CA GLU A 27 -17.82 -4.40 9.15
C GLU A 27 -19.06 -3.70 9.70
N ARG A 28 -19.81 -2.97 8.87
CA ARG A 28 -21.04 -2.28 9.29
C ARG A 28 -22.12 -3.23 9.82
N ALA A 29 -22.28 -4.39 9.19
CA ALA A 29 -23.33 -5.36 9.54
C ALA A 29 -23.01 -6.14 10.82
N THR A 30 -21.73 -6.49 11.03
CA THR A 30 -21.34 -7.40 12.13
C THR A 30 -20.80 -6.68 13.35
N GLN A 31 -20.17 -5.51 13.17
CA GLN A 31 -19.53 -4.72 14.23
C GLN A 31 -18.65 -5.58 15.17
N TRP A 32 -18.00 -6.62 14.62
CA TRP A 32 -17.18 -7.52 15.40
C TRP A 32 -15.98 -6.80 16.01
N LYS A 33 -15.57 -7.23 17.21
CA LYS A 33 -14.34 -6.74 17.88
C LYS A 33 -13.10 -6.88 17.00
N LEU A 34 -13.09 -7.84 16.08
CA LEU A 34 -12.02 -7.99 15.08
C LEU A 34 -11.79 -6.71 14.28
N PHE A 35 -12.86 -6.03 13.84
CA PHE A 35 -12.76 -4.81 13.02
C PHE A 35 -12.28 -3.58 13.81
N GLN A 36 -12.24 -3.67 15.14
CA GLN A 36 -11.62 -2.65 15.99
C GLN A 36 -10.08 -2.76 16.00
N PHE A 37 -9.56 -3.98 15.86
CA PHE A 37 -8.11 -4.23 15.80
C PHE A 37 -7.58 -4.25 14.36
N LEU A 38 -8.36 -4.80 13.42
CA LEU A 38 -8.02 -4.93 12.00
C LEU A 38 -9.11 -4.24 11.18
N PRO A 39 -8.90 -2.97 10.79
CA PRO A 39 -9.85 -2.26 9.95
C PRO A 39 -10.10 -3.00 8.62
N PRO A 40 -11.28 -2.83 8.01
CA PRO A 40 -11.61 -3.40 6.69
C PRO A 40 -10.55 -3.14 5.61
N LEU A 41 -9.86 -2.00 5.72
CA LEU A 41 -8.75 -1.59 4.84
C LEU A 41 -7.67 -2.68 4.68
N VAL A 42 -7.37 -3.41 5.75
CA VAL A 42 -6.36 -4.48 5.73
C VAL A 42 -6.83 -5.61 4.80
N PHE A 43 -8.08 -6.01 4.92
CA PHE A 43 -8.64 -7.13 4.14
C PHE A 43 -8.79 -6.79 2.67
N ILE A 44 -9.21 -5.57 2.33
CA ILE A 44 -9.34 -5.14 0.93
C ILE A 44 -7.99 -5.02 0.22
N TYR A 45 -6.88 -4.93 0.97
CA TYR A 45 -5.53 -5.01 0.43
C TYR A 45 -5.05 -6.46 0.29
N VAL A 46 -5.22 -7.27 1.34
CA VAL A 46 -4.72 -8.66 1.39
C VAL A 46 -5.45 -9.57 0.40
N VAL A 47 -6.77 -9.44 0.28
CA VAL A 47 -7.57 -10.36 -0.54
C VAL A 47 -7.17 -10.28 -2.03
N PRO A 48 -7.09 -9.10 -2.69
CA PRO A 48 -6.61 -9.03 -4.07
C PRO A 48 -5.20 -9.57 -4.26
N VAL A 49 -4.30 -9.36 -3.29
CA VAL A 49 -2.93 -9.91 -3.32
C VAL A 49 -2.97 -11.45 -3.33
N VAL A 50 -3.79 -12.06 -2.47
CA VAL A 50 -3.95 -13.53 -2.43
C VAL A 50 -4.58 -14.03 -3.72
N LEU A 51 -5.64 -13.37 -4.21
CA LEU A 51 -6.28 -13.73 -5.48
C LEU A 51 -5.31 -13.66 -6.65
N SER A 52 -4.40 -12.68 -6.66
CA SER A 52 -3.38 -12.58 -7.70
C SER A 52 -2.30 -13.67 -7.59
N ASN A 53 -1.83 -13.99 -6.37
CA ASN A 53 -0.82 -15.04 -6.15
C ASN A 53 -1.35 -16.45 -6.50
N VAL A 54 -2.63 -16.72 -6.28
CA VAL A 54 -3.27 -17.99 -6.66
C VAL A 54 -3.63 -18.04 -8.15
N GLY A 55 -3.44 -16.93 -8.89
CA GLY A 55 -3.69 -16.86 -10.32
C GLY A 55 -5.15 -16.64 -10.70
N LEU A 56 -6.01 -16.16 -9.78
CA LEU A 56 -7.40 -15.82 -10.07
C LEU A 56 -7.55 -14.44 -10.72
N ILE A 57 -6.68 -13.48 -10.36
CA ILE A 57 -6.63 -12.15 -10.97
C ILE A 57 -5.24 -11.94 -11.57
N VAL A 58 -5.18 -11.48 -12.83
CA VAL A 58 -3.90 -11.19 -13.47
C VAL A 58 -3.16 -10.05 -12.75
N SER A 59 -1.85 -10.21 -12.57
CA SER A 59 -0.99 -9.21 -11.94
C SER A 59 -0.58 -8.07 -12.89
N LYS A 60 -0.84 -8.22 -14.20
CA LYS A 60 -0.57 -7.21 -15.22
C LYS A 60 -1.84 -6.99 -16.06
N SER A 61 -2.28 -5.75 -16.13
CA SER A 61 -3.44 -5.33 -16.93
C SER A 61 -3.36 -3.83 -17.19
N PRO A 62 -3.75 -3.34 -18.38
CA PRO A 62 -3.78 -1.91 -18.68
C PRO A 62 -4.59 -1.08 -17.67
N VAL A 63 -5.59 -1.69 -17.02
CA VAL A 63 -6.41 -1.03 -15.99
C VAL A 63 -5.57 -0.54 -14.81
N TYR A 64 -4.55 -1.28 -14.40
CA TYR A 64 -3.71 -0.86 -13.28
C TYR A 64 -2.90 0.38 -13.64
N ASP A 65 -2.43 0.47 -14.88
CA ASP A 65 -1.70 1.64 -15.39
C ASP A 65 -2.62 2.86 -15.51
N GLU A 66 -3.86 2.67 -15.99
CA GLU A 66 -4.87 3.75 -16.06
C GLU A 66 -5.27 4.26 -14.67
N ILE A 67 -5.50 3.37 -13.71
CA ILE A 67 -5.78 3.78 -12.32
C ILE A 67 -4.61 4.58 -11.76
N SER A 68 -3.37 4.13 -12.01
CA SER A 68 -2.18 4.75 -11.45
C SER A 68 -1.85 6.10 -12.09
N SER A 69 -2.07 6.24 -13.40
CA SER A 69 -1.74 7.43 -14.18
C SER A 69 -2.83 8.50 -14.19
N LEU A 70 -4.10 8.11 -14.04
CA LEU A 70 -5.23 9.03 -14.11
C LEU A 70 -5.97 9.14 -12.78
N VAL A 71 -6.43 8.00 -12.24
CA VAL A 71 -7.31 7.99 -11.06
C VAL A 71 -6.58 8.45 -9.80
N LEU A 72 -5.37 7.96 -9.55
CA LEU A 72 -4.57 8.35 -8.38
C LEU A 72 -4.27 9.86 -8.36
N PRO A 73 -3.74 10.48 -9.43
CA PRO A 73 -3.56 11.93 -9.45
C PRO A 73 -4.86 12.72 -9.27
N MET A 74 -5.96 12.29 -9.89
CA MET A 74 -7.26 12.93 -9.70
C MET A 74 -7.71 12.88 -8.23
N MET A 75 -7.58 11.72 -7.57
CA MET A 75 -7.91 11.58 -6.15
C MET A 75 -7.03 12.47 -5.26
N LEU A 76 -5.75 12.60 -5.58
CA LEU A 76 -4.84 13.52 -4.87
C LEU A 76 -5.27 14.98 -5.04
N VAL A 77 -5.65 15.41 -6.25
CA VAL A 77 -6.19 16.76 -6.47
C VAL A 77 -7.47 16.97 -5.67
N LEU A 78 -8.40 16.01 -5.69
CA LEU A 78 -9.64 16.09 -4.90
C LEU A 78 -9.38 16.16 -3.39
N LEU A 79 -8.38 15.43 -2.89
CA LEU A 79 -7.94 15.50 -1.50
C LEU A 79 -7.37 16.88 -1.15
N LEU A 80 -6.55 17.46 -2.04
CA LEU A 80 -5.91 18.76 -1.83
C LEU A 80 -6.88 19.94 -1.93
N ILE A 81 -7.95 19.84 -2.74
CA ILE A 81 -8.99 20.88 -2.82
C ILE A 81 -9.69 21.08 -1.47
N GLN A 82 -9.82 20.01 -0.67
CA GLN A 82 -10.43 20.08 0.67
C GLN A 82 -9.44 20.46 1.78
N LEU A 83 -8.16 20.64 1.45
CA LEU A 83 -7.12 20.95 2.43
C LEU A 83 -7.12 22.44 2.79
N ASP A 84 -7.21 22.76 4.07
CA ASP A 84 -6.88 24.11 4.57
C ASP A 84 -5.35 24.29 4.58
N VAL A 85 -4.86 25.04 3.58
CA VAL A 85 -3.44 25.34 3.38
C VAL A 85 -2.82 26.01 4.61
N LYS A 86 -3.53 26.91 5.30
CA LYS A 86 -2.97 27.64 6.44
C LYS A 86 -2.74 26.72 7.63
N THR A 87 -3.72 25.86 7.90
CA THR A 87 -3.60 24.85 8.96
C THR A 87 -2.54 23.81 8.60
N ALA A 88 -2.49 23.35 7.35
CA ALA A 88 -1.49 22.41 6.88
C ALA A 88 -0.06 22.93 7.07
N LEU A 89 0.23 24.18 6.68
CA LEU A 89 1.55 24.80 6.85
C LEU A 89 1.94 24.94 8.33
N ARG A 90 0.98 25.26 9.21
CA ARG A 90 1.24 25.34 10.66
C ARG A 90 1.62 23.97 11.25
N VAL A 91 0.95 22.91 10.82
CA VAL A 91 1.22 21.53 11.27
C VAL A 91 2.52 20.98 10.66
N MET A 92 2.86 21.42 9.45
CA MET A 92 4.09 21.01 8.76
C MET A 92 5.36 21.32 9.56
N GLY A 93 5.42 22.48 10.24
CA GLY A 93 6.60 22.90 11.01
C GLY A 93 7.06 21.84 12.04
N PRO A 94 6.21 21.48 13.02
CA PRO A 94 6.50 20.36 13.93
C PRO A 94 6.60 19.01 13.21
N GLY A 95 5.82 18.81 12.13
CA GLY A 95 5.80 17.58 11.34
C GLY A 95 7.15 17.22 10.71
N ILE A 96 7.96 18.21 10.31
CA ILE A 96 9.32 17.98 9.79
C ILE A 96 10.18 17.28 10.83
N GLY A 97 10.09 17.68 12.10
CA GLY A 97 10.83 17.03 13.18
C GLY A 97 10.46 15.55 13.29
N VAL A 98 9.16 15.25 13.32
CA VAL A 98 8.64 13.86 13.36
C VAL A 98 9.13 13.05 12.17
N MET A 99 9.09 13.63 10.96
CA MET A 99 9.59 13.00 9.74
C MET A 99 11.09 12.69 9.84
N LEU A 100 11.92 13.65 10.28
CA LEU A 100 13.36 13.46 10.41
C LEU A 100 13.71 12.38 11.45
N PHE A 101 13.01 12.35 12.59
CA PHE A 101 13.19 11.28 13.56
C PHE A 101 12.79 9.92 12.99
N GLY A 102 11.68 9.85 12.25
CA GLY A 102 11.29 8.64 11.51
C GLY A 102 12.36 8.20 10.51
N THR A 103 12.90 9.13 9.73
CA THR A 103 13.97 8.87 8.75
C THR A 103 15.23 8.34 9.44
N ILE A 104 15.67 8.95 10.55
CA ILE A 104 16.80 8.43 11.33
C ILE A 104 16.49 7.00 11.82
N GLY A 105 15.26 6.76 12.28
CA GLY A 105 14.79 5.44 12.67
C GLY A 105 14.92 4.41 11.56
N VAL A 106 14.55 4.74 10.32
CA VAL A 106 14.70 3.83 9.16
C VAL A 106 16.16 3.68 8.74
N VAL A 107 16.93 4.76 8.67
CA VAL A 107 18.34 4.77 8.27
C VAL A 107 19.20 3.94 9.22
N VAL A 108 18.89 3.93 10.52
CA VAL A 108 19.59 3.11 11.51
C VAL A 108 18.95 1.73 11.64
N GLY A 109 17.63 1.67 11.70
CA GLY A 109 16.87 0.45 11.94
C GLY A 109 16.96 -0.56 10.81
N ALA A 110 16.95 -0.14 9.54
CA ALA A 110 17.02 -1.06 8.41
C ALA A 110 18.36 -1.80 8.31
N PRO A 111 19.55 -1.14 8.43
CA PRO A 111 20.82 -1.85 8.51
C PRO A 111 20.93 -2.76 9.73
N LEU A 112 20.49 -2.32 10.92
CA LEU A 112 20.52 -3.15 12.12
C LEU A 112 19.63 -4.39 11.96
N GLY A 113 18.41 -4.21 11.44
CA GLY A 113 17.51 -5.31 11.13
C GLY A 113 18.14 -6.29 10.13
N PHE A 114 18.76 -5.78 9.06
CA PHE A 114 19.47 -6.62 8.09
C PHE A 114 20.59 -7.44 8.74
N LEU A 115 21.41 -6.85 9.63
CA LEU A 115 22.47 -7.57 10.33
C LEU A 115 21.96 -8.74 11.17
N VAL A 116 20.74 -8.64 11.72
CA VAL A 116 20.11 -9.71 12.50
C VAL A 116 19.65 -10.86 11.60
N VAL A 117 19.09 -10.56 10.43
CA VAL A 117 18.48 -11.58 9.55
C VAL A 117 19.38 -12.03 8.39
N ARG A 118 20.53 -11.39 8.16
CA ARG A 118 21.40 -11.63 6.99
C ARG A 118 21.82 -13.08 6.80
N SER A 119 21.93 -13.86 7.88
CA SER A 119 22.33 -15.27 7.82
C SER A 119 21.29 -16.17 7.16
N PHE A 120 20.03 -15.73 7.09
CA PHE A 120 18.93 -16.44 6.44
C PHE A 120 18.64 -15.94 5.02
N LEU A 121 19.43 -14.97 4.54
CA LEU A 121 19.20 -14.25 3.29
C LEU A 121 20.31 -14.54 2.29
N ALA A 122 20.03 -14.27 1.01
CA ALA A 122 21.04 -14.35 -0.04
C ALA A 122 22.07 -13.23 0.11
N GLU A 123 23.28 -13.43 -0.42
CA GLU A 123 24.38 -12.46 -0.30
C GLU A 123 24.01 -11.08 -0.86
N ASP A 124 23.18 -11.03 -1.91
CA ASP A 124 22.71 -9.79 -2.55
C ASP A 124 21.47 -9.15 -1.90
N SER A 125 20.93 -9.73 -0.81
CA SER A 125 19.69 -9.25 -0.19
C SER A 125 19.80 -7.84 0.40
N TRP A 126 21.02 -7.34 0.63
CA TRP A 126 21.23 -5.95 1.06
C TRP A 126 20.70 -4.93 0.03
N LYS A 127 20.68 -5.27 -1.27
CA LYS A 127 20.11 -4.42 -2.33
C LYS A 127 18.61 -4.26 -2.13
N ALA A 128 17.90 -5.37 -1.93
CA ALA A 128 16.46 -5.36 -1.66
C ALA A 128 16.12 -4.63 -0.35
N PHE A 129 16.91 -4.83 0.70
CA PHE A 129 16.76 -4.09 1.97
C PHE A 129 16.98 -2.58 1.79
N GLY A 130 18.00 -2.18 1.02
CA GLY A 130 18.27 -0.77 0.70
C GLY A 130 17.12 -0.13 -0.09
N THR A 131 16.62 -0.82 -1.11
CA THR A 131 15.45 -0.37 -1.90
C THR A 131 14.20 -0.26 -1.03
N LEU A 132 13.93 -1.24 -0.17
CA LEU A 132 12.80 -1.15 0.76
C LEU A 132 12.96 0.03 1.71
N ALA A 133 14.10 0.17 2.39
CA ALA A 133 14.37 1.27 3.31
C ALA A 133 14.24 2.65 2.64
N GLY A 134 14.80 2.80 1.44
CA GLY A 134 14.71 4.04 0.68
C GLY A 134 13.27 4.42 0.31
N SER A 135 12.38 3.44 0.04
CA SER A 135 10.97 3.72 -0.26
C SER A 135 10.23 4.35 0.93
N TRP A 136 10.63 4.03 2.16
CA TRP A 136 10.02 4.54 3.39
C TRP A 136 10.47 5.95 3.78
N ILE A 137 11.54 6.46 3.18
CA ILE A 137 12.08 7.81 3.44
C ILE A 137 11.95 8.75 2.24
N GLY A 138 11.11 8.38 1.25
CA GLY A 138 10.80 9.21 0.08
C GLY A 138 11.65 8.94 -1.17
N GLY A 139 12.41 7.85 -1.21
CA GLY A 139 13.25 7.47 -2.35
C GLY A 139 12.53 6.73 -3.47
N THR A 140 11.20 6.55 -3.40
CA THR A 140 10.41 5.78 -4.38
C THR A 140 10.54 6.28 -5.82
N GLY A 141 10.78 7.58 -6.04
CA GLY A 141 10.95 8.14 -7.37
C GLY A 141 12.31 7.85 -8.04
N ASN A 142 13.29 7.33 -7.29
CA ASN A 142 14.65 7.05 -7.76
C ASN A 142 14.97 5.55 -7.91
N MET A 143 13.97 4.68 -7.69
CA MET A 143 14.07 3.21 -7.71
C MET A 143 13.52 2.65 -9.00
#